data_AF-A0A831TL95-F1
#
_entry.id   AF-A0A831TL95-F1
#
_cell.length_a   1.000
_cell.length_b   1.000
_cell.length_c   1.000
_cell.angle_alpha   90.00
_cell.angle_beta   90.00
_cell.angle_gamma   90.00
#
_symmetry.space_group_name_H-M   'P 1'
#
loop_
_entity.id
_entity.type
_entity.pdbx_description
1 polymer ?
#
loop_
_entity_poly.entity_id
_entity_poly.type
_entity_poly.pdbx_seq_one_letter_code
_entity_poly.pdbx_strand_id
1 'polypeptide(L)' 'MSRIINSGVTIITSTIRPSCIKNIFANYRNQRWPSDSKELIILLNKNNMDIAVYKKMARKIPNVRVCSNIIAP' A
#
# COMPACT_ATOMS: atom_id res chain seq x y z
N MET A 1 -19.07 -30.71 -0.18
CA MET A 1 -18.95 -29.23 -0.23
C MET A 1 -17.56 -28.83 0.26
N SER A 2 -16.72 -28.24 -0.60
CA SER A 2 -15.49 -27.58 -0.17
C SER A 2 -15.84 -26.23 0.47
N ARG A 3 -15.38 -25.99 1.69
CA ARG A 3 -15.49 -24.70 2.38
C ARG A 3 -14.73 -23.66 1.55
N ILE A 4 -15.42 -22.69 0.95
CA ILE A 4 -14.77 -21.53 0.33
C ILE A 4 -14.14 -20.74 1.47
N ILE A 5 -12.83 -20.87 1.64
CA ILE A 5 -12.07 -20.02 2.56
C ILE A 5 -11.88 -18.69 1.81
N ASN A 6 -12.62 -17.67 2.22
CA ASN A 6 -12.48 -16.32 1.69
C ASN A 6 -11.20 -15.71 2.30
N SER A 7 -10.04 -16.12 1.79
CA SER A 7 -8.74 -15.71 2.31
C SER A 7 -8.37 -14.31 1.83
N GLY A 8 -8.26 -13.38 2.78
CA GLY A 8 -7.71 -12.06 2.54
C GLY A 8 -6.17 -12.05 2.54
N VAL A 9 -5.57 -11.09 1.84
CA VAL A 9 -4.12 -10.89 1.85
C VAL A 9 -3.78 -9.44 2.24
N THR A 10 -2.88 -9.28 3.20
CA THR A 10 -2.28 -7.97 3.51
C THR A 10 -0.86 -7.92 2.98
N ILE A 11 -0.59 -6.94 2.11
CA ILE A 11 0.72 -6.71 1.52
C ILE A 11 1.38 -5.56 2.30
N ILE A 12 2.50 -5.84 2.95
CA ILE A 12 3.28 -4.82 3.66
C ILE A 12 4.61 -4.65 2.92
N THR A 13 4.93 -3.42 2.52
CA THR A 13 6.19 -3.12 1.81
C THR A 13 6.80 -1.82 2.30
N SER A 14 8.12 -1.74 2.35
CA SER A 14 8.84 -0.50 2.66
C SER A 14 9.54 0.05 1.43
N THR A 15 9.64 1.38 1.34
CA THR A 15 10.42 2.03 0.28
C THR A 15 11.12 3.28 0.80
N ILE A 16 12.33 3.50 0.27
CA ILE A 16 13.13 4.72 0.45
C ILE A 16 13.24 5.54 -0.84
N ARG A 17 12.68 5.03 -1.95
CA ARG A 17 12.85 5.58 -3.31
C ARG A 17 11.53 6.17 -3.82
N PRO A 18 11.44 7.51 -4.00
CA PRO A 18 10.27 8.18 -4.58
C PRO A 18 9.82 7.61 -5.93
N SER A 19 10.78 7.26 -6.79
CA SER A 19 10.51 6.73 -8.13
C SER A 19 9.81 5.38 -8.10
N CYS A 20 10.04 4.55 -7.08
CA CYS A 20 9.49 3.20 -7.00
C CYS A 20 8.04 3.17 -6.52
N ILE A 21 7.57 4.18 -5.79
CA ILE A 21 6.24 4.10 -5.14
C ILE A 21 5.09 4.07 -6.15
N LYS A 22 5.25 4.75 -7.29
CA LYS A 22 4.28 4.69 -8.40
C LYS A 22 4.15 3.26 -8.94
N ASN A 23 5.25 2.52 -9.01
CA ASN A 23 5.26 1.13 -9.45
C ASN A 23 4.57 0.24 -8.41
N ILE A 24 4.76 0.50 -7.11
CA ILE A 24 4.05 -0.25 -6.06
C ILE A 24 2.53 -0.07 -6.20
N PHE A 25 2.06 1.17 -6.37
CA PHE A 25 0.64 1.43 -6.60
C PHE A 25 0.12 0.77 -7.88
N ALA A 26 0.86 0.86 -8.99
CA ALA A 26 0.48 0.25 -10.26
C ALA A 26 0.41 -1.28 -10.15
N ASN A 27 1.41 -1.90 -9.52
CA ASN A 27 1.46 -3.34 -9.32
C ASN A 27 0.28 -3.83 -8.48
N TYR A 28 -0.04 -3.12 -7.39
CA TYR A 28 -1.21 -3.46 -6.58
C TYR A 28 -2.51 -3.32 -7.37
N ARG A 29 -2.69 -2.25 -8.16
CA ARG A 29 -3.91 -2.05 -8.95
C ARG A 29 -4.10 -3.12 -10.03
N ASN A 30 -3.01 -3.64 -10.59
CA ASN A 30 -3.03 -4.60 -11.69
C ASN A 30 -3.15 -6.07 -11.24
N GLN A 31 -3.17 -6.34 -9.93
CA GLN A 31 -3.38 -7.69 -9.41
C GLN A 31 -4.80 -8.20 -9.72
N ARG A 32 -4.93 -9.50 -10.03
CA ARG A 32 -6.23 -10.17 -10.23
C ARG A 32 -6.97 -10.49 -8.92
N TRP A 33 -6.34 -10.26 -7.77
CA TRP A 33 -6.93 -10.55 -6.46
C TRP A 33 -8.10 -9.60 -6.20
N PRO A 34 -9.23 -10.09 -5.64
CA PRO A 34 -10.38 -9.24 -5.38
C PRO A 34 -10.02 -8.03 -4.51
N SER A 35 -10.45 -6.84 -4.92
CA SER A 35 -10.15 -5.58 -4.23
C SER A 35 -10.67 -5.58 -2.78
N ASP A 36 -11.78 -6.27 -2.52
CA ASP A 36 -12.41 -6.38 -1.20
C ASP A 36 -11.72 -7.41 -0.28
N SER A 37 -10.74 -8.15 -0.80
CA SER A 37 -10.01 -9.20 -0.08
C SER A 37 -8.50 -8.99 -0.11
N LYS A 38 -8.06 -7.74 -0.35
CA LYS A 38 -6.64 -7.40 -0.30
C LYS A 38 -6.40 -6.00 0.26
N GLU A 39 -5.35 -5.84 1.03
CA GLU A 39 -4.90 -4.55 1.58
C GLU A 39 -3.43 -4.32 1.22
N LEU A 40 -3.04 -3.06 1.01
CA LEU A 40 -1.65 -2.65 0.87
C LEU A 40 -1.28 -1.61 1.92
N ILE A 41 -0.19 -1.86 2.63
CA ILE A 41 0.42 -0.93 3.57
C ILE A 41 1.84 -0.61 3.09
N ILE A 42 2.10 0.65 2.78
CA ILE A 42 3.42 1.14 2.34
C ILE A 42 4.08 1.90 3.49
N LEU A 43 5.27 1.47 3.88
CA LEU A 43 6.11 2.11 4.90
C LEU A 43 7.19 2.96 4.23
N LEU A 44 7.11 4.27 4.38
CA LEU A 44 8.13 5.21 3.94
C LEU A 44 9.26 5.28 4.97
N ASN A 45 10.45 4.84 4.57
CA ASN A 45 11.64 4.76 5.44
C ASN A 45 12.63 5.92 5.18
N LYS A 46 12.14 7.11 4.79
CA LYS A 46 12.98 8.29 4.53
C LYS A 46 12.21 9.61 4.74
N ASN A 47 12.82 10.56 5.46
CA ASN A 47 12.18 11.82 5.86
C ASN A 47 12.01 12.82 4.70
N ASN A 48 12.82 12.73 3.65
CA ASN A 48 12.77 13.66 2.52
C ASN A 48 11.70 13.28 1.48
N MET A 49 10.82 12.34 1.83
CA MET A 49 9.68 11.95 1.02
C MET A 49 8.43 12.62 1.59
N ASP A 50 7.75 13.43 0.79
CA ASP A 50 6.51 14.06 1.21
C ASP A 50 5.39 13.01 1.34
N ILE A 51 5.15 12.56 2.58
CA ILE A 51 4.11 11.59 2.90
C ILE A 51 2.71 12.10 2.54
N ALA A 52 2.45 13.41 2.55
CA ALA A 52 1.14 13.95 2.22
C ALA A 52 0.79 13.69 0.75
N VAL A 53 1.78 13.82 -0.14
CA VAL A 53 1.64 13.46 -1.57
C VAL A 53 1.26 11.99 -1.72
N TYR A 54 1.93 11.09 -1.01
CA TYR A 54 1.68 9.65 -1.13
C TYR A 54 0.39 9.20 -0.46
N LYS A 55 0.00 9.81 0.67
CA LYS A 55 -1.33 9.64 1.26
C LYS A 55 -2.43 10.09 0.29
N LYS A 56 -2.22 11.19 -0.45
CA LYS A 56 -3.17 11.65 -1.49
C LYS A 56 -3.29 10.67 -2.65
N MET A 57 -2.19 10.02 -3.05
CA MET A 57 -2.22 8.94 -4.04
C MET A 57 -2.97 7.71 -3.52
N ALA A 58 -2.68 7.28 -2.29
CA ALA A 58 -3.29 6.11 -1.67
C ALA A 58 -4.81 6.23 -1.55
N ARG A 59 -5.35 7.42 -1.21
CA ARG A 59 -6.81 7.66 -1.14
C ARG A 59 -7.57 7.39 -2.45
N LYS A 60 -6.88 7.32 -3.59
CA LYS A 60 -7.48 7.01 -4.90
C LYS A 60 -7.57 5.52 -5.19
N ILE A 61 -7.03 4.68 -4.30
CA ILE A 61 -6.93 3.23 -4.49
C ILE A 61 -7.57 2.54 -3.28
N PRO A 62 -8.52 1.60 -3.47
CA PRO A 62 -9.16 0.89 -2.37
C PRO A 62 -8.14 0.16 -1.50
N ASN A 63 -8.36 0.18 -0.18
CA ASN A 63 -7.58 -0.60 0.80
C ASN A 63 -6.06 -0.36 0.73
N VAL A 64 -5.64 0.89 0.48
CA VAL A 64 -4.21 1.28 0.51
C VAL A 64 -3.93 2.31 1.61
N ARG A 65 -2.89 2.05 2.41
CA ARG A 65 -2.39 2.94 3.45
C ARG A 65 -0.91 3.24 3.24
N VAL A 66 -0.52 4.48 3.55
CA VAL A 66 0.89 4.92 3.53
C VAL A 66 1.23 5.50 4.89
N CYS A 67 2.23 4.93 5.53
CA CYS A 67 2.76 5.36 6.82
C CYS A 67 4.23 5.75 6.67
N SER A 68 4.72 6.64 7.51
CA SER A 68 6.16 6.93 7.65
C SER A 68 6.65 6.37 8.97
N ASN A 69 7.91 5.93 9.02
CA ASN A 69 8.57 5.54 10.26
C ASN A 69 8.90 6.74 11.20
N ILE A 70 8.32 7.91 10.96
CA ILE A 70 8.43 9.06 11.86
C ILE A 70 7.24 8.96 12.81
N ILE A 71 7.50 8.45 14.01
CA ILE A 71 6.71 8.81 15.18
C ILE A 71 6.96 10.32 15.32
N ALA A 72 5.96 11.14 15.01
CA ALA A 72 6.04 12.55 15.35
C ALA A 72 6.24 12.64 16.87
N PRO A 73 7.27 13.35 17.36
CA PRO A 73 7.41 13.59 18.80
C PRO A 73 6.20 14.35 19.36
#